data_AF-A0A8J6Y2N7-F1
#
_entry.id   AF-A0A8J6Y2N7-F1
#
_cell.length_a   1.000
_cell.length_b   1.000
_cell.length_c   1.000
_cell.angle_alpha   90.00
_cell.angle_beta   90.00
_cell.angle_gamma   90.00
#
_symmetry.space_group_name_H-M   'P 1'
#
loop_
_entity.id
_entity.type
_entity.pdbx_description
1 polymer ?
#
loop_
_entity_poly.entity_id
_entity_poly.type
_entity_poly.pdbx_seq_one_letter_code
_entity_poly.pdbx_strand_id
1 'polypeptide(L)'
;MRCLKSLFFLVALVLAASTGVAEEPVDRGAITRIRDQGFHHSQVMDLAWQITEAVGPRLTGSPQSLQAHEWTKTTFEEWGLNAWLEDYEFGRSWVVERAQVRMLSPYVQPLEALPEAWTTGTDGPVQGPVVRANLESEEDLEEWSGKLQGAIVLLEDAQEPEQVDAVLFERWSEDGLEELRQYDVPGERRGEWRKRMLKRFKLWEKLAAFLEEEGVLATIEPSSRDN
;
A
#
# COMPACT_ATOMS: atom_id res chain seq x y z
N MET A 1 -11.22 -31.18 -60.05
CA MET A 1 -12.20 -30.06 -59.95
C MET A 1 -13.18 -30.16 -58.77
N ARG A 2 -13.39 -31.32 -58.13
CA ARG A 2 -14.28 -31.46 -56.94
C ARG A 2 -13.61 -31.01 -55.62
N CYS A 3 -12.33 -31.27 -55.40
CA CYS A 3 -11.62 -30.83 -54.17
C CYS A 3 -11.45 -29.31 -54.06
N LEU A 4 -11.28 -28.59 -55.18
CA LEU A 4 -11.07 -27.13 -55.17
C LEU A 4 -12.35 -26.36 -54.77
N LYS A 5 -13.53 -26.91 -55.11
CA LYS A 5 -14.83 -26.34 -54.72
C LYS A 5 -15.14 -26.57 -53.23
N SER A 6 -14.70 -27.72 -52.68
CA SER A 6 -14.87 -28.03 -51.25
C SER A 6 -13.98 -27.18 -50.36
N LEU A 7 -12.77 -26.84 -50.82
CA LEU A 7 -11.84 -25.98 -50.09
C LEU A 7 -12.30 -24.52 -50.09
N PHE A 8 -12.87 -24.03 -51.20
CA PHE A 8 -13.44 -22.68 -51.30
C PHE A 8 -14.67 -22.51 -50.40
N PHE A 9 -15.48 -23.56 -50.26
CA PHE A 9 -16.66 -23.54 -49.38
C PHE A 9 -16.27 -23.54 -47.90
N LEU A 10 -15.18 -24.24 -47.53
CA LEU A 10 -14.69 -24.29 -46.16
C LEU A 10 -14.04 -22.97 -45.72
N VAL A 11 -13.30 -22.31 -46.61
CA VAL A 11 -12.70 -20.99 -46.34
C VAL A 11 -13.76 -19.89 -46.22
N ALA A 12 -14.82 -19.93 -47.05
CA ALA A 12 -15.94 -19.01 -46.95
C ALA A 12 -16.74 -19.17 -45.63
N LEU A 13 -16.84 -20.39 -45.10
CA LEU A 13 -17.51 -20.67 -43.83
C LEU A 13 -16.69 -20.16 -42.63
N VAL A 14 -15.36 -20.25 -42.69
CA VAL A 14 -14.45 -19.75 -41.64
C VAL A 14 -14.37 -18.22 -41.63
N LEU A 15 -14.44 -17.56 -42.80
CA LEU A 15 -14.51 -16.09 -42.88
C LEU A 15 -15.86 -15.50 -42.46
N ALA A 16 -16.96 -16.26 -42.51
CA ALA A 16 -18.26 -15.82 -42.00
C ALA A 16 -18.37 -15.93 -40.47
N ALA A 17 -17.56 -16.77 -39.83
CA ALA A 17 -17.54 -16.96 -38.39
C ALA A 17 -16.72 -15.90 -37.63
N SER A 18 -15.95 -15.06 -38.31
CA SER A 18 -15.09 -14.03 -37.71
C SER A 18 -15.72 -12.63 -37.65
N THR A 19 -16.98 -12.46 -38.06
CA THR A 19 -17.70 -11.18 -37.98
C THR A 19 -18.77 -11.24 -36.90
N GLY A 20 -18.38 -10.96 -35.64
CA GLY A 20 -19.36 -10.91 -34.57
C GLY A 20 -18.79 -10.86 -33.16
N VAL A 21 -17.80 -10.00 -32.88
CA VAL A 21 -17.80 -9.38 -31.56
C VAL A 21 -18.91 -8.34 -31.65
N ALA A 22 -20.12 -8.70 -31.22
CA ALA A 22 -21.22 -7.74 -31.16
C ALA A 22 -20.79 -6.63 -30.18
N GLU A 23 -20.55 -5.44 -30.71
CA GLU A 23 -20.34 -4.25 -29.90
C GLU A 23 -21.63 -4.04 -29.11
N GLU A 24 -21.56 -4.23 -27.80
CA GLU A 24 -22.72 -4.13 -26.92
C GLU A 24 -23.29 -2.71 -27.06
N PRO A 25 -24.54 -2.54 -27.52
CA PRO A 25 -25.06 -1.22 -27.80
C PRO A 25 -25.14 -0.43 -26.49
N VAL A 26 -24.56 0.77 -26.49
CA VAL A 26 -24.52 1.62 -25.29
C VAL A 26 -25.94 1.99 -24.84
N ASP A 27 -26.38 1.46 -23.70
CA ASP A 27 -27.66 1.82 -23.08
C ASP A 27 -27.56 3.20 -22.41
N ARG A 28 -27.93 4.23 -23.18
CA ARG A 28 -27.99 5.62 -22.70
C ARG A 28 -28.96 5.80 -21.53
N GLY A 29 -30.04 5.02 -21.47
CA GLY A 29 -31.01 5.09 -20.38
C GLY A 29 -30.42 4.59 -19.07
N ALA A 30 -29.66 3.49 -19.11
CA ALA A 30 -28.88 3.02 -17.95
C ALA A 30 -27.85 4.06 -17.50
N ILE A 31 -27.10 4.66 -18.43
CA ILE A 31 -26.13 5.73 -18.10
C ILE A 31 -26.81 6.91 -17.40
N THR A 32 -27.97 7.36 -17.89
CA THR A 32 -28.71 8.45 -17.24
C THR A 32 -29.12 8.08 -15.81
N ARG A 33 -29.60 6.85 -15.58
CA ARG A 33 -29.94 6.38 -14.22
C ARG A 33 -28.71 6.31 -13.31
N ILE A 34 -27.57 5.85 -13.81
CA ILE A 34 -26.31 5.81 -13.04
C ILE A 34 -25.87 7.22 -12.65
N ARG A 35 -25.96 8.18 -13.58
CA ARG A 35 -25.64 9.59 -13.29
C ARG A 35 -26.57 10.17 -12.23
N ASP A 36 -27.87 9.88 -12.32
CA ASP A 36 -28.85 10.31 -11.34
C ASP A 36 -28.54 9.76 -9.94
N GLN A 37 -28.17 8.48 -9.84
CA GLN A 37 -27.68 7.88 -8.59
C GLN A 37 -26.44 8.61 -8.04
N GLY A 38 -25.48 8.94 -8.91
CA GLY A 38 -24.26 9.64 -8.52
C GLY A 38 -24.46 11.10 -8.07
N PHE A 39 -25.42 11.82 -8.66
CA PHE A 39 -25.61 13.26 -8.40
C PHE A 39 -26.74 13.58 -7.41
N HIS A 40 -27.81 12.78 -7.37
CA HIS A 40 -29.00 13.08 -6.56
C HIS A 40 -29.28 12.06 -5.45
N HIS A 41 -28.72 10.85 -5.56
CA HIS A 41 -28.93 9.76 -4.58
C HIS A 41 -27.61 9.19 -4.06
N SER A 42 -26.56 10.01 -4.02
CA SER A 42 -25.22 9.57 -3.63
C SER A 42 -25.17 9.15 -2.17
N GLN A 43 -24.62 7.96 -1.92
CA GLN A 43 -24.33 7.43 -0.57
C GLN A 43 -22.86 7.61 -0.19
N VAL A 44 -22.07 8.35 -0.98
CA VAL A 44 -20.61 8.41 -0.84
C VAL A 44 -20.16 8.83 0.56
N MET A 45 -20.87 9.79 1.18
CA MET A 45 -20.51 10.30 2.50
C MET A 45 -20.78 9.29 3.61
N ASP A 46 -21.89 8.56 3.53
CA ASP A 46 -22.23 7.53 4.53
C ASP A 46 -21.27 6.34 4.41
N LEU A 47 -20.97 5.91 3.18
CA LEU A 47 -20.03 4.82 2.91
C LEU A 47 -18.60 5.21 3.35
N ALA A 48 -18.18 6.45 3.05
CA ALA A 48 -16.89 6.97 3.49
C ALA A 48 -16.81 7.01 5.01
N TRP A 49 -17.82 7.58 5.68
CA TRP A 49 -17.88 7.65 7.13
C TRP A 49 -17.79 6.27 7.78
N GLN A 50 -18.50 5.28 7.24
CA GLN A 50 -18.47 3.93 7.78
C GLN A 50 -17.06 3.31 7.69
N ILE A 51 -16.36 3.53 6.59
CA ILE A 51 -15.01 2.98 6.39
C ILE A 51 -13.92 3.79 7.10
N THR A 52 -14.07 5.12 7.25
CA THR A 52 -13.03 5.99 7.84
C THR A 52 -13.21 6.26 9.32
N GLU A 53 -14.46 6.34 9.81
CA GLU A 53 -14.77 6.69 11.20
C GLU A 53 -15.26 5.48 12.00
N ALA A 54 -16.24 4.73 11.47
CA ALA A 54 -16.82 3.61 12.22
C ALA A 54 -15.86 2.41 12.31
N VAL A 55 -15.19 2.06 11.22
CA VAL A 55 -14.12 1.05 11.22
C VAL A 55 -12.77 1.65 11.61
N GLY A 56 -12.42 2.82 11.05
CA GLY A 56 -11.17 3.49 11.35
C GLY A 56 -9.95 2.96 10.56
N PRO A 57 -8.73 3.08 11.15
CA PRO A 57 -7.49 2.56 10.57
C PRO A 57 -7.57 1.05 10.34
N ARG A 58 -7.32 0.62 9.10
CA ARG A 58 -7.60 -0.75 8.63
C ARG A 58 -6.41 -1.32 7.87
N LEU A 59 -5.24 -1.34 8.53
CA LEU A 59 -4.01 -1.92 7.98
C LEU A 59 -4.28 -3.35 7.49
N THR A 60 -3.71 -3.73 6.34
CA THR A 60 -3.88 -5.08 5.79
C THR A 60 -3.51 -6.15 6.81
N GLY A 61 -4.42 -7.10 7.02
CA GLY A 61 -4.27 -8.18 8.01
C GLY A 61 -4.64 -7.80 9.45
N SER A 62 -5.00 -6.55 9.73
CA SER A 62 -5.51 -6.13 11.05
C SER A 62 -6.96 -6.59 11.30
N PRO A 63 -7.42 -6.63 12.57
CA PRO A 63 -8.83 -6.90 12.88
C PRO A 63 -9.80 -5.91 12.21
N GLN A 64 -9.43 -4.63 12.11
CA GLN A 64 -10.23 -3.59 11.46
C GLN A 64 -10.33 -3.80 9.94
N SER A 65 -9.28 -4.35 9.30
CA SER A 65 -9.36 -4.74 7.89
C SER A 65 -10.39 -5.85 7.68
N LEU A 66 -10.42 -6.87 8.54
CA LEU A 66 -11.45 -7.91 8.47
C LEU A 66 -12.85 -7.34 8.70
N GLN A 67 -13.01 -6.45 9.69
CA GLN A 67 -14.28 -5.77 9.94
C GLN A 67 -14.77 -4.98 8.72
N ALA A 68 -13.87 -4.26 8.02
CA ALA A 68 -14.21 -3.56 6.78
C ALA A 68 -14.67 -4.52 5.67
N HIS A 69 -14.01 -5.68 5.53
CA HIS A 69 -14.37 -6.69 4.54
C HIS A 69 -15.76 -7.27 4.82
N GLU A 70 -16.01 -7.70 6.06
CA GLU A 70 -17.30 -8.26 6.47
C GLU A 70 -18.44 -7.25 6.32
N TRP A 71 -18.20 -5.99 6.70
CA TRP A 71 -19.15 -4.91 6.47
C TRP A 71 -19.44 -4.72 4.97
N THR A 72 -18.39 -4.67 4.13
CA THR A 72 -18.55 -4.49 2.67
C THR A 72 -19.36 -5.63 2.06
N LYS A 73 -19.08 -6.88 2.44
CA LYS A 73 -19.85 -8.05 2.00
C LYS A 73 -21.32 -7.89 2.37
N THR A 74 -21.61 -7.53 3.62
CA THR A 74 -22.99 -7.34 4.11
C THR A 74 -23.71 -6.25 3.33
N THR A 75 -23.06 -5.10 3.12
CA THR A 75 -23.62 -3.98 2.33
C THR A 75 -23.94 -4.41 0.89
N PHE A 76 -23.08 -5.21 0.26
CA PHE A 76 -23.36 -5.73 -1.08
C PHE A 76 -24.53 -6.72 -1.10
N GLU A 77 -24.65 -7.58 -0.09
CA GLU A 77 -25.80 -8.49 0.05
C GLU A 77 -27.10 -7.70 0.25
N GLU A 78 -27.10 -6.61 1.02
CA GLU A 78 -28.24 -5.71 1.22
C GLU A 78 -28.66 -5.00 -0.08
N TRP A 79 -27.72 -4.70 -0.96
CA TRP A 79 -27.99 -4.19 -2.31
C TRP A 79 -28.46 -5.28 -3.30
N GLY A 80 -28.57 -6.53 -2.85
CA GLY A 80 -29.04 -7.66 -3.65
C GLY A 80 -27.96 -8.28 -4.53
N LEU A 81 -26.67 -8.03 -4.25
CA LEU A 81 -25.55 -8.66 -4.96
C LEU A 81 -25.19 -10.02 -4.32
N ASN A 82 -24.60 -10.90 -5.12
CA ASN A 82 -23.99 -12.13 -4.61
C ASN A 82 -22.54 -11.83 -4.19
N ALA A 83 -22.24 -11.84 -2.89
CA ALA A 83 -20.95 -11.45 -2.34
C ALA A 83 -20.39 -12.49 -1.36
N TRP A 84 -19.08 -12.69 -1.39
CA TRP A 84 -18.33 -13.55 -0.47
C TRP A 84 -16.95 -12.94 -0.21
N LEU A 85 -16.28 -13.41 0.84
CA LEU A 85 -14.87 -13.08 1.10
C LEU A 85 -14.00 -14.19 0.54
N GLU A 86 -12.91 -13.81 -0.13
CA GLU A 86 -11.86 -14.73 -0.57
C GLU A 86 -10.65 -14.56 0.32
N ASP A 87 -10.24 -15.65 0.97
CA ASP A 87 -9.07 -15.68 1.82
C ASP A 87 -7.81 -15.99 1.01
N TYR A 88 -6.69 -15.49 1.53
CA TYR A 88 -5.36 -15.83 1.04
C TYR A 88 -4.38 -15.84 2.22
N GLU A 89 -3.29 -16.58 2.07
CA GLU A 89 -2.26 -16.64 3.10
C GLU A 89 -1.51 -15.30 3.16
N PHE A 90 -1.86 -14.48 4.16
CA PHE A 90 -1.22 -13.18 4.40
C PHE A 90 -0.10 -13.27 5.45
N GLY A 91 -0.26 -14.14 6.45
CA GLY A 91 0.63 -14.23 7.61
C GLY A 91 -0.03 -13.75 8.90
N ARG A 92 0.77 -13.20 9.82
CA ARG A 92 0.29 -12.79 11.15
C ARG A 92 -0.51 -11.49 11.07
N SER A 93 -1.65 -11.48 11.76
CA SER A 93 -2.39 -10.25 12.05
C SER A 93 -1.54 -9.32 12.93
N TRP A 94 -1.76 -8.02 12.81
CA TRP A 94 -0.99 -7.01 13.54
C TRP A 94 -1.86 -5.82 13.93
N VAL A 95 -1.62 -5.32 15.14
CA VAL A 95 -2.22 -4.10 15.71
C VAL A 95 -1.23 -3.48 16.69
N VAL A 96 -1.22 -2.15 16.77
CA VAL A 96 -0.44 -1.43 17.79
C VAL A 96 -1.31 -1.22 19.02
N GLU A 97 -0.93 -1.83 20.13
CA GLU A 97 -1.53 -1.53 21.43
C GLU A 97 -0.76 -0.43 22.17
N ARG A 98 0.59 -0.52 22.15
CA ARG A 98 1.47 0.42 22.84
C ARG A 98 2.86 0.42 22.21
N ALA A 99 3.42 1.62 22.03
CA ALA A 99 4.83 1.82 21.75
C ALA A 99 5.36 2.94 22.65
N GLN A 100 6.55 2.73 23.22
CA GLN A 100 7.21 3.74 24.05
C GLN A 100 8.72 3.62 23.86
N VAL A 101 9.32 4.71 23.40
CA VAL A 101 10.78 4.81 23.25
C VAL A 101 11.27 5.94 24.15
N ARG A 102 12.37 5.69 24.86
CA ARG A 102 13.00 6.67 25.75
C ARG A 102 14.51 6.59 25.59
N MET A 103 15.14 7.72 25.36
CA MET A 103 16.57 7.89 25.60
C MET A 103 16.80 7.93 27.11
N LEU A 104 17.79 7.22 27.61
CA LEU A 104 18.09 7.14 29.06
C LEU A 104 19.32 7.96 29.47
N SER A 105 20.22 8.24 28.52
CA SER A 105 21.47 8.98 28.73
C SER A 105 21.74 9.84 27.48
N PRO A 106 22.30 11.06 27.62
CA PRO A 106 22.78 11.70 28.86
C PRO A 106 21.67 12.22 29.79
N TYR A 107 20.44 12.33 29.31
CA TYR A 107 19.27 12.65 30.10
C TYR A 107 18.08 11.83 29.62
N VAL A 108 17.13 11.58 30.51
CA VAL A 108 15.94 10.80 30.18
C VAL A 108 15.02 11.66 29.32
N GLN A 109 14.78 11.25 28.08
CA GLN A 109 13.87 11.95 27.16
C GLN A 109 12.96 10.94 26.45
N PRO A 110 11.63 11.16 26.42
CA PRO A 110 10.75 10.39 25.54
C PRO A 110 11.09 10.70 24.08
N LEU A 111 11.06 9.67 23.24
CA LEU A 111 11.16 9.81 21.79
C LEU A 111 9.81 9.48 21.17
N GLU A 112 9.33 10.37 20.30
CA GLU A 112 8.13 10.11 19.49
C GLU A 112 8.48 9.09 18.42
N ALA A 113 7.90 7.89 18.55
CA ALA A 113 8.16 6.78 17.65
C ALA A 113 6.91 5.91 17.53
N LEU A 114 6.66 5.43 16.32
CA LEU A 114 5.64 4.44 16.03
C LEU A 114 6.32 3.15 15.57
N PRO A 115 5.78 1.98 15.94
CA PRO A 115 6.33 0.72 15.47
C PRO A 115 6.00 0.57 13.97
N GLU A 116 6.96 0.10 13.20
CA GLU A 116 6.71 -0.24 11.81
C GLU A 116 5.71 -1.40 11.72
N ALA A 117 4.88 -1.39 10.68
CA ALA A 117 3.85 -2.40 10.48
C ALA A 117 4.45 -3.81 10.48
N TRP A 118 3.74 -4.74 11.13
CA TRP A 118 4.11 -6.16 11.24
C TRP A 118 5.38 -6.47 12.06
N THR A 119 6.00 -5.48 12.72
CA THR A 119 7.07 -5.72 13.69
C THR A 119 6.58 -6.50 14.90
N THR A 120 7.45 -7.34 15.45
CA THR A 120 7.13 -8.10 16.67
C THR A 120 7.30 -7.23 17.90
N GLY A 121 6.41 -7.38 18.88
CA GLY A 121 6.51 -6.69 20.17
C GLY A 121 7.65 -7.25 21.04
N THR A 122 7.95 -6.54 22.12
CA THR A 122 8.95 -6.96 23.13
C THR A 122 8.26 -7.54 24.36
N ASP A 123 8.89 -8.54 25.00
CA ASP A 123 8.44 -9.06 26.29
C ASP A 123 8.87 -8.12 27.43
N GLY A 124 8.21 -6.97 27.49
CA GLY A 124 8.56 -5.87 28.38
C GLY A 124 9.67 -4.97 27.83
N PRO A 125 10.15 -4.00 28.63
CA PRO A 125 11.12 -3.01 28.16
C PRO A 125 12.47 -3.64 27.82
N VAL A 126 12.95 -3.37 26.60
CA VAL A 126 14.33 -3.67 26.19
C VAL A 126 15.20 -2.42 26.31
N GLN A 127 16.48 -2.60 26.66
CA GLN A 127 17.46 -1.54 26.79
C GLN A 127 18.79 -1.98 26.20
N GLY A 128 19.40 -1.13 25.37
CA GLY A 128 20.71 -1.38 24.77
C GLY A 128 21.44 -0.08 24.43
N PRO A 129 22.74 -0.17 24.11
CA PRO A 129 23.48 0.95 23.53
C PRO A 129 22.88 1.32 22.17
N VAL A 130 22.91 2.61 21.83
CA VAL A 130 22.49 3.09 20.51
C VAL A 130 23.70 3.10 19.58
N VAL A 131 23.57 2.45 18.43
CA VAL A 131 24.61 2.40 17.39
C VAL A 131 24.02 2.93 16.09
N ARG A 132 24.72 3.82 15.41
CA ARG A 132 24.34 4.21 14.04
C ARG A 132 25.13 3.35 13.06
N ALA A 133 24.44 2.64 12.18
CA ALA A 133 25.03 1.80 11.15
C ALA A 133 24.27 1.99 9.84
N ASN A 134 24.97 2.42 8.80
CA ASN A 134 24.39 2.48 7.46
C ASN A 134 24.55 1.10 6.80
N LEU A 135 23.42 0.43 6.52
CA LEU A 135 23.36 -0.96 6.04
C LEU A 135 22.63 -1.01 4.68
N GLU A 136 23.22 -0.36 3.67
CA GLU A 136 22.62 -0.19 2.33
C GLU A 136 23.09 -1.25 1.30
N SER A 137 24.10 -2.03 1.65
CA SER A 137 24.70 -3.05 0.78
C SER A 137 25.08 -4.32 1.55
N GLU A 138 25.40 -5.40 0.83
CA GLU A 138 25.84 -6.65 1.47
C GLU A 138 27.25 -6.50 2.05
N GLU A 139 28.08 -5.67 1.41
CA GLU A 139 29.41 -5.31 1.91
C GLU A 139 29.34 -4.60 3.27
N ASP A 140 28.33 -3.75 3.49
CA ASP A 140 28.11 -3.12 4.78
C ASP A 140 27.76 -4.16 5.87
N LEU A 141 26.96 -5.18 5.54
CA LEU A 141 26.60 -6.24 6.49
C LEU A 141 27.85 -7.02 6.95
N GLU A 142 28.76 -7.32 6.02
CA GLU A 142 30.04 -7.96 6.35
C GLU A 142 30.91 -7.08 7.24
N GLU A 143 30.97 -5.77 6.98
CA GLU A 143 31.71 -4.83 7.83
C GLU A 143 31.13 -4.77 9.25
N TRP A 144 29.80 -4.85 9.40
CA TRP A 144 29.12 -4.72 10.69
C TRP A 144 28.96 -6.02 11.47
N SER A 145 29.33 -7.16 10.89
CA SER A 145 29.21 -8.46 11.56
C SER A 145 29.98 -8.52 12.89
N GLY A 146 29.30 -9.01 13.93
CA GLY A 146 29.77 -9.14 15.30
C GLY A 146 29.79 -7.83 16.09
N LYS A 147 29.28 -6.72 15.55
CA LYS A 147 29.36 -5.39 16.18
C LYS A 147 28.03 -4.89 16.75
N LEU A 148 26.90 -5.57 16.47
CA LEU A 148 25.56 -5.04 16.77
C LEU A 148 24.83 -5.79 17.90
N GLN A 149 25.48 -6.75 18.55
CA GLN A 149 24.89 -7.55 19.62
C GLN A 149 24.30 -6.72 20.76
N GLY A 150 22.98 -6.87 20.95
CA GLY A 150 22.24 -6.19 22.02
C GLY A 150 22.09 -4.67 21.80
N ALA A 151 22.43 -4.15 20.62
CA ALA A 151 22.29 -2.74 20.30
C ALA A 151 20.87 -2.38 19.84
N ILE A 152 20.55 -1.09 19.95
CA ILE A 152 19.45 -0.45 19.23
C ILE A 152 20.08 0.31 18.06
N VAL A 153 19.72 -0.04 16.83
CA VAL A 153 20.43 0.42 15.62
C VAL A 153 19.66 1.54 14.93
N LEU A 154 20.33 2.66 14.66
CA LEU A 154 19.85 3.73 13.79
C LEU A 154 20.34 3.43 12.37
N LEU A 155 19.42 3.11 11.46
CA LEU A 155 19.76 2.61 10.12
C LEU A 155 20.06 3.72 9.10
N GLU A 156 19.54 4.92 9.35
CA GLU A 156 19.74 6.08 8.47
C GLU A 156 20.41 7.24 9.20
N ASP A 157 20.93 8.18 8.42
CA ASP A 157 21.40 9.45 8.93
C ASP A 157 20.23 10.34 9.40
N ALA A 158 20.53 11.23 10.35
CA ALA A 158 19.58 12.24 10.77
C ALA A 158 19.20 13.11 9.57
N GLN A 159 17.91 13.15 9.24
CA GLN A 159 17.41 14.09 8.25
C GLN A 159 17.44 15.50 8.86
N GLU A 160 18.02 16.45 8.12
CA GLU A 160 17.90 17.86 8.49
C GLU A 160 16.43 18.26 8.29
N PRO A 161 15.75 18.78 9.33
CA PRO A 161 14.37 19.20 9.18
C PRO A 161 14.30 20.33 8.16
N GLU A 162 13.55 20.13 7.09
CA GLU A 162 13.32 21.17 6.10
C GLU A 162 12.52 22.29 6.78
N GLN A 163 13.04 23.52 6.72
CA GLN A 163 12.25 24.67 7.19
C GLN A 163 11.09 24.84 6.22
N VAL A 164 9.86 24.68 6.72
CA VAL A 164 8.65 24.93 5.96
C VAL A 164 8.48 26.45 5.80
N ASP A 165 9.27 27.04 4.91
CA ASP A 165 9.11 28.41 4.42
C ASP A 165 8.00 28.49 3.35
N ALA A 166 7.44 27.33 2.97
CA ALA A 166 6.39 27.21 1.98
C ALA A 166 5.04 27.71 2.53
N VAL A 167 4.30 28.41 1.67
CA VAL A 167 2.92 28.81 1.93
C VAL A 167 2.09 27.53 2.11
N LEU A 168 1.67 27.24 3.36
CA LEU A 168 0.95 26.01 3.73
C LEU A 168 -0.38 25.80 3.00
N PHE A 169 -0.98 26.90 2.50
CA PHE A 169 -2.25 26.87 1.80
C PHE A 169 -2.20 27.81 0.60
N GLU A 170 -2.18 27.24 -0.59
CA GLU A 170 -2.40 27.98 -1.82
C GLU A 170 -3.87 27.85 -2.23
N ARG A 171 -4.52 29.00 -2.48
CA ARG A 171 -5.86 28.99 -3.04
C ARG A 171 -5.76 28.76 -4.55
N TRP A 172 -6.36 27.68 -5.03
CA TRP A 172 -6.48 27.42 -6.46
C TRP A 172 -7.20 28.58 -7.18
N SER A 173 -6.63 29.03 -8.29
CA SER A 173 -7.30 29.92 -9.25
C SER A 173 -8.43 29.18 -9.97
N GLU A 174 -9.33 29.90 -10.64
CA GLU A 174 -10.34 29.27 -11.50
C GLU A 174 -9.69 28.38 -12.57
N ASP A 175 -8.59 28.83 -13.17
CA ASP A 175 -7.83 28.06 -14.16
C ASP A 175 -7.24 26.77 -13.54
N GLY A 176 -6.67 26.84 -12.33
CA GLY A 176 -6.11 25.66 -11.64
C GLY A 176 -7.18 24.65 -11.22
N LEU A 177 -8.38 25.12 -10.87
CA LEU A 177 -9.53 24.24 -10.63
C LEU A 177 -10.00 23.52 -11.91
N GLU A 178 -9.93 24.18 -13.06
CA GLU A 178 -10.27 23.56 -14.35
C GLU A 178 -9.24 22.52 -14.79
N GLU A 179 -7.95 22.76 -14.50
CA GLU A 179 -6.88 21.77 -14.72
C GLU A 179 -7.08 20.52 -13.84
N LEU A 180 -7.42 20.69 -12.55
CA LEU A 180 -7.72 19.55 -11.65
C LEU A 180 -8.91 18.69 -12.11
N ARG A 181 -9.81 19.24 -12.93
CA ARG A 181 -10.93 18.48 -13.51
C ARG A 181 -10.48 17.60 -14.68
N GLN A 182 -9.33 17.89 -15.28
CA GLN A 182 -8.79 17.09 -16.37
C GLN A 182 -8.10 15.86 -15.79
N TYR A 183 -8.74 14.71 -15.99
CA TYR A 183 -8.15 13.43 -15.62
C TYR A 183 -7.09 13.04 -16.67
N ASP A 184 -5.81 13.23 -16.33
CA ASP A 184 -4.71 12.72 -17.13
C ASP A 184 -4.49 11.23 -16.87
N VAL A 185 -4.51 10.42 -17.93
CA VAL A 185 -4.22 8.98 -17.82
C VAL A 185 -2.72 8.83 -17.56
N PRO A 186 -2.29 8.28 -16.41
CA PRO A 186 -0.87 8.15 -16.10
C PRO A 186 -0.15 7.30 -17.15
N GLY A 187 0.98 7.80 -17.66
CA GLY A 187 1.84 7.05 -18.58
C GLY A 187 2.46 5.80 -17.94
N GLU A 188 2.97 4.89 -18.77
CA GLU A 188 3.45 3.57 -18.36
C GLU A 188 4.75 3.65 -17.51
N ARG A 189 4.62 3.80 -16.18
CA ARG A 189 5.77 3.83 -15.22
C ARG A 189 6.27 2.45 -14.77
N ARG A 190 5.97 1.38 -15.52
CA ARG A 190 5.94 0.00 -14.97
C ARG A 190 7.28 -0.75 -14.88
N GLY A 191 8.31 -0.36 -15.64
CA GLY A 191 9.55 -1.14 -15.78
C GLY A 191 10.61 -0.90 -14.69
N GLU A 192 11.15 0.31 -14.63
CA GLU A 192 12.30 0.64 -13.76
C GLU A 192 11.94 0.69 -12.28
N TRP A 193 10.72 1.13 -11.95
CA TRP A 193 10.21 1.11 -10.57
C TRP A 193 10.15 -0.31 -10.01
N ARG A 194 9.68 -1.28 -10.81
CA ARG A 194 9.55 -2.68 -10.38
C ARG A 194 10.92 -3.32 -10.11
N LYS A 195 11.92 -3.04 -10.95
CA LYS A 195 13.31 -3.53 -10.73
C LYS A 195 13.91 -2.97 -9.45
N ARG A 196 13.75 -1.66 -9.21
CA ARG A 196 14.23 -1.00 -7.99
C ARG A 196 13.59 -1.58 -6.74
N MET A 197 12.27 -1.79 -6.80
CA MET A 197 11.50 -2.35 -5.70
C MET A 197 11.94 -3.80 -5.39
N LEU A 198 12.13 -4.65 -6.42
CA LEU A 198 12.66 -6.01 -6.23
C LEU A 198 14.07 -6.03 -5.64
N LYS A 199 14.98 -5.14 -6.07
CA LYS A 199 16.33 -5.04 -5.49
C LYS A 199 16.25 -4.68 -4.00
N ARG A 200 15.39 -3.71 -3.66
CA ARG A 200 15.20 -3.28 -2.27
C ARG A 200 14.59 -4.36 -1.40
N PHE A 201 13.61 -5.11 -1.91
CA PHE A 201 13.01 -6.24 -1.19
C PHE A 201 14.04 -7.33 -0.85
N LYS A 202 14.90 -7.70 -1.80
CA LYS A 202 15.95 -8.70 -1.57
C LYS A 202 16.97 -8.25 -0.52
N LEU A 203 17.34 -6.98 -0.55
CA LEU A 203 18.23 -6.42 0.47
C LEU A 203 17.55 -6.44 1.84
N TRP A 204 16.27 -6.06 1.92
CA TRP A 204 15.50 -6.06 3.15
C TRP A 204 15.41 -7.43 3.81
N GLU A 205 15.21 -8.49 3.02
CA GLU A 205 15.19 -9.86 3.52
C GLU A 205 16.53 -10.27 4.14
N LYS A 206 17.65 -9.92 3.49
CA LYS A 206 19.00 -10.17 4.01
C LYS A 206 19.31 -9.34 5.24
N LEU A 207 18.93 -8.07 5.23
CA LEU A 207 19.12 -7.14 6.34
C LEU A 207 18.36 -7.64 7.58
N ALA A 208 17.09 -8.03 7.43
CA ALA A 208 16.30 -8.55 8.54
C ALA A 208 16.94 -9.81 9.15
N ALA A 209 17.39 -10.76 8.33
CA ALA A 209 18.07 -11.97 8.80
C ALA A 209 19.39 -11.64 9.52
N PHE A 210 20.18 -10.70 8.99
CA PHE A 210 21.43 -10.26 9.60
C PHE A 210 21.20 -9.60 10.97
N LEU A 211 20.22 -8.70 11.08
CA LEU A 211 19.89 -8.02 12.34
C LEU A 211 19.41 -9.01 13.41
N GLU A 212 18.66 -10.04 13.01
CA GLU A 212 18.22 -11.12 13.89
C GLU A 212 19.41 -11.98 14.36
N GLU A 213 20.31 -12.37 13.45
CA GLU A 213 21.51 -13.14 13.76
C GLU A 213 22.46 -12.39 14.71
N GLU A 214 22.66 -11.09 14.47
CA GLU A 214 23.43 -10.21 15.36
C GLU A 214 22.75 -10.03 16.73
N GLY A 215 21.48 -10.37 16.88
CA GLY A 215 20.71 -10.14 18.11
C GLY A 215 20.54 -8.65 18.42
N VAL A 216 20.22 -7.86 17.39
CA VAL A 216 19.79 -6.47 17.52
C VAL A 216 18.45 -6.40 18.26
N LEU A 217 18.34 -5.48 19.23
CA LEU A 217 17.13 -5.36 20.06
C LEU A 217 15.99 -4.63 19.34
N ALA A 218 16.34 -3.61 18.55
CA ALA A 218 15.40 -2.81 17.77
C ALA A 218 16.15 -1.99 16.71
N THR A 219 15.47 -1.62 15.64
CA THR A 219 15.91 -0.63 14.67
C THR A 219 15.07 0.64 14.80
N ILE A 220 15.66 1.79 14.47
CA ILE A 220 14.98 3.08 14.41
C ILE A 220 15.37 3.75 13.10
N GLU A 221 14.35 4.19 12.36
CA GLU A 221 14.47 4.87 11.08
C GLU A 221 13.71 6.21 11.14
N PRO A 222 14.22 7.27 10.52
CA PRO A 222 13.44 8.48 10.27
C PRO A 222 12.18 8.15 9.47
N SER A 223 11.08 8.83 9.77
CA SER A 223 9.89 8.72 8.94
C SER A 223 10.18 9.28 7.54
N SER A 224 9.85 8.52 6.49
CA SER A 224 9.91 9.01 5.10
C SER A 224 8.85 10.08 4.78
N ARG A 225 8.02 10.44 5.76
CA ARG A 225 7.00 11.48 5.68
C ARG A 225 7.19 12.43 6.84
N ASP A 226 7.13 13.72 6.56
CA ASP A 226 7.02 14.75 7.58
C ASP A 226 5.70 14.54 8.35
N ASN A 227 5.80 14.46 9.67
CA ASN A 227 4.65 14.42 10.58
C ASN A 227 4.33 15.83 11.07
#